data_AF-A0A3M0W4I2-F1
#
_entry.id   AF-A0A3M0W4I2-F1
#
_cell.length_a   1.000
_cell.length_b   1.000
_cell.length_c   1.000
_cell.angle_alpha   90.00
_cell.angle_beta   90.00
_cell.angle_gamma   90.00
#
_symmetry.space_group_name_H-M   'P 1'
#
loop_
_entity.id
_entity.type
_entity.pdbx_description
1 polymer ?
#
loop_
_entity_poly.entity_id
_entity_poly.type
_entity_poly.pdbx_seq_one_letter_code
_entity_poly.pdbx_strand_id
1 'polypeptide(L)'
;MSRHSDSPAASQYLSSSHSSFPNSKKASSEISKTYKHASELYLTRQLAEAYDALQHVIKPPPSDDDETTFSLISTASTSQRIKVWSLYAALLNAIVDLGPDEGRQAFGQKPYRELVRLVQSGDVWEYVVNHGYRGREESVDAEVVYNLSTLLLNKAQTQTLNQTRLETYLSSSQPTLDLSTHLSQSLNGHRSQMNGTSTPKDLHSRIKIIELFTLHVLPAVGEWDYARSFVSNSDVLDEERREAFLQTLAELQEAKEQEEAVYDDAIKDYTHDGSNTPSEQPETAETQQEEESSKYVSPTCIPLSALPSIANTAPASKKVELKATTA
;
A
#
# COMPACT_ATOMS: atom_id res chain seq x y z
N MET A 1 60.97 -56.76 8.98
CA MET A 1 60.40 -56.88 7.61
C MET A 1 59.00 -56.31 7.65
N SER A 2 58.55 -55.61 6.61
CA SER A 2 57.30 -54.83 6.64
C SER A 2 56.03 -55.63 6.31
N ARG A 3 54.92 -55.28 6.97
CA ARG A 3 53.50 -55.32 6.54
C ARG A 3 52.68 -54.82 7.74
N HIS A 4 52.31 -53.55 7.84
CA HIS A 4 51.19 -52.89 7.15
C HIS A 4 49.87 -53.68 7.25
N SER A 5 48.98 -53.19 8.10
CA SER A 5 47.53 -53.44 8.13
C SER A 5 46.85 -52.36 8.98
N ASP A 6 47.18 -51.09 8.71
CA ASP A 6 46.52 -49.95 9.35
C ASP A 6 45.09 -49.82 8.79
N SER A 7 44.10 -49.84 9.68
CA SER A 7 42.69 -49.73 9.34
C SER A 7 42.24 -48.27 9.46
N PRO A 8 41.99 -47.54 8.36
CA PRO A 8 41.45 -46.19 8.44
C PRO A 8 40.00 -46.25 8.92
N ALA A 9 39.72 -45.60 10.05
CA ALA A 9 38.37 -45.52 10.59
C ALA A 9 37.40 -44.88 9.59
N ALA A 10 36.13 -45.33 9.60
CA ALA A 10 35.04 -44.77 8.81
C ALA A 10 34.58 -43.40 9.36
N SER A 11 35.50 -42.44 9.42
CA SER A 11 35.25 -41.07 9.83
C SER A 11 34.47 -40.32 8.76
N GLN A 12 33.15 -40.50 8.79
CA GLN A 12 32.15 -39.46 8.55
C GLN A 12 32.53 -38.46 7.45
N TYR A 13 32.25 -38.81 6.20
CA TYR A 13 31.98 -37.80 5.16
C TYR A 13 30.69 -37.07 5.53
N LEU A 14 30.78 -36.13 6.48
CA LEU A 14 29.74 -35.15 6.72
C LEU A 14 29.63 -34.31 5.46
N SER A 15 28.62 -34.62 4.65
CA SER A 15 28.25 -33.82 3.50
C SER A 15 28.04 -32.39 3.99
N SER A 16 28.96 -31.49 3.60
CA SER A 16 28.87 -30.09 3.94
C SER A 16 27.76 -29.48 3.10
N SER A 17 26.53 -29.58 3.61
CA SER A 17 25.34 -28.93 3.07
C SER A 17 25.53 -27.43 3.12
N HIS A 18 26.22 -26.90 2.10
CA HIS A 18 26.28 -25.49 1.79
C HIS A 18 24.89 -25.05 1.37
N SER A 19 24.08 -24.74 2.38
CA SER A 19 22.78 -24.10 2.23
C SER A 19 22.95 -22.90 1.30
N SER A 20 22.32 -22.98 0.13
CA SER A 20 22.47 -22.04 -0.98
C SER A 20 21.71 -20.74 -0.72
N PHE A 21 21.99 -20.11 0.44
CA PHE A 21 21.58 -18.75 0.71
C PHE A 21 22.04 -17.86 -0.45
N PRO A 22 21.12 -17.20 -1.19
CA PRO A 22 21.51 -16.32 -2.27
C PRO A 22 22.41 -15.24 -1.67
N ASN A 23 23.65 -15.17 -2.15
CA ASN A 23 24.69 -14.31 -1.57
C ASN A 23 24.14 -12.89 -1.40
N SER A 24 23.86 -12.49 -0.15
CA SER A 24 22.97 -11.36 0.15
C SER A 24 23.40 -10.04 -0.52
N LYS A 25 24.70 -9.89 -0.79
CA LYS A 25 25.27 -8.74 -1.52
C LYS A 25 24.87 -8.73 -3.00
N LYS A 26 24.73 -9.89 -3.65
CA LYS A 26 24.19 -10.03 -5.02
C LYS A 26 22.71 -9.68 -5.05
N ALA A 27 21.88 -10.38 -4.26
CA ALA A 27 20.44 -10.16 -4.20
C ALA A 27 20.10 -8.68 -3.89
N SER A 28 20.78 -8.08 -2.92
CA SER A 28 20.64 -6.65 -2.59
C SER A 28 21.05 -5.72 -3.75
N SER A 29 22.08 -6.09 -4.54
CA SER A 29 22.46 -5.36 -5.76
C SER A 29 21.40 -5.51 -6.86
N GLU A 30 20.85 -6.72 -7.05
CA GLU A 30 19.82 -7.03 -8.05
C GLU A 30 18.52 -6.29 -7.75
N ILE A 31 18.00 -6.38 -6.52
CA ILE A 31 16.85 -5.58 -6.04
C ILE A 31 17.08 -4.09 -6.31
N SER A 32 18.29 -3.57 -6.05
CA SER A 32 18.62 -2.16 -6.22
C SER A 32 18.79 -1.73 -7.70
N LYS A 33 19.10 -2.66 -8.61
CA LYS A 33 19.13 -2.43 -10.06
C LYS A 33 17.71 -2.46 -10.62
N THR A 34 16.95 -3.50 -10.30
CA THR A 34 15.56 -3.68 -10.76
C THR A 34 14.68 -2.53 -10.30
N TYR A 35 14.80 -2.09 -9.03
CA TYR A 35 14.08 -0.91 -8.54
C TYR A 35 14.39 0.36 -9.36
N LYS A 36 15.66 0.61 -9.70
CA LYS A 36 16.03 1.76 -10.53
C LYS A 36 15.43 1.68 -11.93
N HIS A 37 15.59 0.53 -12.59
CA HIS A 37 15.09 0.32 -13.94
C HIS A 37 13.55 0.44 -14.01
N ALA A 38 12.83 -0.17 -13.07
CA ALA A 38 11.38 -0.03 -12.96
C ALA A 38 10.94 1.41 -12.60
N SER A 39 11.73 2.14 -11.80
CA SER A 39 11.49 3.57 -11.53
C SER A 39 11.67 4.44 -12.78
N GLU A 40 12.71 4.16 -13.58
CA GLU A 40 12.99 4.85 -14.85
C GLU A 40 11.85 4.61 -15.85
N LEU A 41 11.41 3.34 -16.02
CA LEU A 41 10.27 2.96 -16.86
C LEU A 41 8.94 3.57 -16.38
N TYR A 42 8.70 3.61 -15.07
CA TYR A 42 7.52 4.28 -14.50
C TYR A 42 7.50 5.78 -14.84
N LEU A 43 8.64 6.46 -14.72
CA LEU A 43 8.77 7.89 -15.05
C LEU A 43 8.63 8.17 -16.56
N THR A 44 8.96 7.22 -17.44
CA THR A 44 8.68 7.31 -18.90
C THR A 44 7.27 6.84 -19.29
N ARG A 45 6.39 6.55 -18.31
CA ARG A 45 5.03 5.98 -18.48
C ARG A 45 4.99 4.59 -19.15
N GLN A 46 6.11 3.86 -19.16
CA GLN A 46 6.19 2.49 -19.65
C GLN A 46 5.72 1.52 -18.56
N LEU A 47 4.42 1.58 -18.24
CA LEU A 47 3.84 0.94 -17.05
C LEU A 47 3.84 -0.60 -17.14
N ALA A 48 3.71 -1.17 -18.34
CA ALA A 48 3.72 -2.62 -18.53
C ALA A 48 5.12 -3.19 -18.31
N GLU A 49 6.13 -2.55 -18.88
CA GLU A 49 7.54 -2.89 -18.72
C GLU A 49 8.01 -2.64 -17.29
N ALA A 50 7.59 -1.55 -16.66
CA ALA A 50 7.86 -1.26 -15.25
C ALA A 50 7.27 -2.34 -14.32
N TYR A 51 6.05 -2.81 -14.63
CA TYR A 51 5.39 -3.85 -13.85
C TYR A 51 6.15 -5.17 -13.96
N ASP A 52 6.40 -5.64 -15.18
CA ASP A 52 7.07 -6.91 -15.41
C ASP A 52 8.50 -6.92 -14.87
N ALA A 53 9.26 -5.83 -15.06
CA ALA A 53 10.57 -5.65 -14.45
C ALA A 53 10.51 -5.82 -12.91
N LEU A 54 9.50 -5.27 -12.25
CA LEU A 54 9.35 -5.38 -10.79
C LEU A 54 8.87 -6.78 -10.33
N GLN A 55 8.10 -7.50 -11.17
CA GLN A 55 7.69 -8.89 -10.87
C GLN A 55 8.89 -9.82 -10.65
N HIS A 56 9.99 -9.63 -11.39
CA HIS A 56 11.21 -10.44 -11.29
C HIS A 56 11.89 -10.42 -9.90
N VAL A 57 11.53 -9.48 -9.02
CA VAL A 57 12.03 -9.37 -7.63
C VAL A 57 10.94 -9.69 -6.59
N ILE A 58 9.67 -9.53 -6.98
CA ILE A 58 8.50 -9.77 -6.12
C ILE A 58 8.08 -11.25 -6.12
N LYS A 59 8.11 -11.93 -7.27
CA LYS A 59 7.83 -13.37 -7.35
C LYS A 59 9.12 -14.17 -7.14
N PRO A 60 9.08 -15.33 -6.48
CA PRO A 60 10.21 -16.24 -6.49
C PRO A 60 10.40 -16.81 -7.90
N PRO A 61 11.65 -17.17 -8.30
CA PRO A 61 11.85 -17.99 -9.49
C PRO A 61 11.19 -19.36 -9.27
N PRO A 62 10.56 -19.96 -10.28
CA PRO A 62 10.04 -21.33 -10.16
C PRO A 62 11.22 -22.30 -9.93
N SER A 63 11.13 -23.07 -8.86
CA SER A 63 12.01 -24.20 -8.55
C SER A 63 11.23 -25.50 -8.69
N ASP A 64 11.86 -26.53 -9.25
CA ASP A 64 11.25 -27.86 -9.39
C ASP A 64 11.30 -28.71 -8.09
N ASP A 65 11.91 -28.18 -7.02
CA ASP A 65 11.99 -28.79 -5.69
C ASP A 65 11.00 -28.12 -4.69
N ASP A 66 10.36 -28.93 -3.83
CA ASP A 66 9.36 -28.55 -2.81
C ASP A 66 9.91 -27.73 -1.60
N GLU A 67 11.06 -27.07 -1.74
CA GLU A 67 11.55 -26.09 -0.75
C GLU A 67 10.81 -24.76 -0.91
N THR A 68 10.36 -24.15 0.19
CA THR A 68 9.60 -22.87 0.15
C THR A 68 10.47 -21.72 -0.34
N THR A 69 10.44 -21.45 -1.65
CA THR A 69 11.17 -20.35 -2.28
C THR A 69 10.57 -18.99 -1.92
N PHE A 70 11.11 -18.37 -0.87
CA PHE A 70 10.77 -16.99 -0.53
C PHE A 70 11.29 -16.02 -1.60
N SER A 71 10.44 -15.07 -2.01
CA SER A 71 10.82 -13.98 -2.92
C SER A 71 12.07 -13.23 -2.45
N LEU A 72 12.91 -12.76 -3.37
CA LEU A 72 14.12 -12.01 -3.04
C LEU A 72 13.82 -10.82 -2.10
N ILE A 73 12.71 -10.13 -2.34
CA ILE A 73 12.27 -8.99 -1.53
C ILE A 73 11.93 -9.35 -0.06
N SER A 74 11.48 -10.59 0.21
CA SER A 74 11.24 -11.14 1.57
C SER A 74 12.53 -11.38 2.38
N THR A 75 13.71 -11.13 1.79
CA THR A 75 15.02 -11.14 2.49
C THR A 75 15.72 -9.78 2.48
N ALA A 76 15.10 -8.76 1.88
CA ALA A 76 15.69 -7.44 1.68
C ALA A 76 15.67 -6.58 2.95
N SER A 77 16.49 -5.53 2.97
CA SER A 77 16.44 -4.51 4.02
C SER A 77 15.13 -3.72 3.97
N THR A 78 14.65 -3.22 5.11
CA THR A 78 13.45 -2.37 5.22
C THR A 78 13.43 -1.24 4.18
N SER A 79 14.54 -0.52 3.97
CA SER A 79 14.57 0.57 2.97
C SER A 79 14.40 0.08 1.53
N GLN A 80 14.78 -1.17 1.22
CA GLN A 80 14.54 -1.78 -0.09
C GLN A 80 13.11 -2.31 -0.23
N ARG A 81 12.56 -2.97 0.81
CA ARG A 81 11.16 -3.40 0.85
C ARG A 81 10.21 -2.22 0.66
N ILE A 82 10.36 -1.18 1.48
CA ILE A 82 9.57 0.07 1.37
C ILE A 82 9.63 0.62 -0.06
N LYS A 83 10.84 0.78 -0.63
CA LYS A 83 10.98 1.33 -1.98
C LYS A 83 10.30 0.49 -3.07
N VAL A 84 10.49 -0.83 -3.06
CA VAL A 84 9.87 -1.73 -4.05
C VAL A 84 8.35 -1.76 -3.89
N TRP A 85 7.83 -1.87 -2.68
CA TRP A 85 6.39 -1.94 -2.45
C TRP A 85 5.67 -0.61 -2.63
N SER A 86 6.30 0.52 -2.30
CA SER A 86 5.76 1.86 -2.61
C SER A 86 5.73 2.12 -4.11
N LEU A 87 6.76 1.71 -4.87
CA LEU A 87 6.74 1.76 -6.33
C LEU A 87 5.65 0.84 -6.91
N TYR A 88 5.48 -0.37 -6.36
CA TYR A 88 4.44 -1.30 -6.77
C TYR A 88 3.02 -0.74 -6.55
N ALA A 89 2.76 -0.12 -5.38
CA ALA A 89 1.47 0.50 -5.08
C ALA A 89 1.19 1.72 -5.99
N ALA A 90 2.17 2.59 -6.20
CA ALA A 90 2.06 3.74 -7.10
C ALA A 90 1.83 3.30 -8.56
N LEU A 91 2.52 2.25 -9.00
CA LEU A 91 2.36 1.65 -10.32
C LEU A 91 0.98 1.01 -10.49
N LEU A 92 0.48 0.26 -9.50
CA LEU A 92 -0.88 -0.28 -9.54
C LEU A 92 -1.94 0.83 -9.59
N ASN A 93 -1.76 1.92 -8.84
CA ASN A 93 -2.64 3.09 -8.96
C ASN A 93 -2.65 3.63 -10.41
N ALA A 94 -1.47 3.89 -10.98
CA ALA A 94 -1.31 4.42 -12.33
C ALA A 94 -1.87 3.48 -13.42
N ILE A 95 -1.80 2.15 -13.21
CA ILE A 95 -2.40 1.16 -14.12
C ILE A 95 -3.92 1.23 -14.07
N VAL A 96 -4.54 1.34 -12.89
CA VAL A 96 -6.00 1.52 -12.79
C VAL A 96 -6.43 2.86 -13.43
N ASP A 97 -5.63 3.91 -13.28
CA ASP A 97 -5.88 5.24 -13.87
C ASP A 97 -5.77 5.32 -15.40
N LEU A 98 -5.19 4.32 -16.08
CA LEU A 98 -5.24 4.21 -17.55
C LEU A 98 -6.67 3.98 -18.09
N GLY A 99 -7.58 3.48 -17.25
CA GLY A 99 -8.90 3.06 -17.69
C GLY A 99 -8.89 1.87 -18.67
N PRO A 100 -10.09 1.44 -19.14
CA PRO A 100 -10.25 0.18 -19.85
C PRO A 100 -9.67 0.16 -21.27
N ASP A 101 -9.40 1.30 -21.90
CA ASP A 101 -8.95 1.34 -23.29
C ASP A 101 -7.41 1.35 -23.39
N GLU A 102 -6.75 2.34 -22.80
CA GLU A 102 -5.28 2.38 -22.73
C GLU A 102 -4.72 1.17 -21.95
N GLY A 103 -5.40 0.77 -20.87
CA GLY A 103 -5.06 -0.42 -20.10
C GLY A 103 -5.11 -1.72 -20.91
N ARG A 104 -6.14 -1.89 -21.75
CA ARG A 104 -6.24 -3.04 -22.68
C ARG A 104 -5.16 -3.00 -23.76
N GLN A 105 -4.76 -1.81 -24.22
CA GLN A 105 -3.71 -1.65 -25.23
C GLN A 105 -2.31 -1.96 -24.66
N ALA A 106 -2.01 -1.52 -23.43
CA ALA A 106 -0.70 -1.68 -22.81
C ALA A 106 -0.47 -3.09 -22.21
N PHE A 107 -1.48 -3.70 -21.57
CA PHE A 107 -1.34 -4.97 -20.84
C PHE A 107 -2.08 -6.16 -21.48
N GLY A 108 -2.91 -5.92 -22.49
CA GLY A 108 -3.86 -6.91 -22.99
C GLY A 108 -5.07 -7.10 -22.05
N GLN A 109 -6.16 -7.66 -22.58
CA GLN A 109 -7.46 -7.66 -21.89
C GLN A 109 -7.50 -8.47 -20.59
N LYS A 110 -6.88 -9.66 -20.54
CA LYS A 110 -6.91 -10.50 -19.33
C LYS A 110 -5.99 -9.95 -18.22
N PRO A 111 -4.69 -9.68 -18.46
CA PRO A 111 -3.81 -9.19 -17.40
C PRO A 111 -4.28 -7.83 -16.85
N TYR A 112 -4.74 -6.91 -17.70
CA TYR A 112 -5.31 -5.64 -17.24
C TYR A 112 -6.49 -5.85 -16.27
N ARG A 113 -7.47 -6.69 -16.66
CA ARG A 113 -8.65 -6.96 -15.82
C ARG A 113 -8.27 -7.66 -14.51
N GLU A 114 -7.29 -8.55 -14.52
CA GLU A 114 -6.79 -9.24 -13.32
C GLU A 114 -6.10 -8.26 -12.36
N LEU A 115 -5.30 -7.32 -12.86
CA LEU A 115 -4.67 -6.25 -12.06
C LEU A 115 -5.69 -5.27 -11.46
N VAL A 116 -6.65 -4.80 -12.26
CA VAL A 116 -7.75 -3.95 -11.77
C VAL A 116 -8.55 -4.68 -10.69
N ARG A 117 -8.85 -5.97 -10.89
CA ARG A 117 -9.56 -6.78 -9.88
C ARG A 117 -8.74 -6.92 -8.59
N LEU A 118 -7.43 -7.21 -8.67
CA LEU A 118 -6.52 -7.36 -7.53
C LEU A 118 -6.49 -6.11 -6.63
N VAL A 119 -6.57 -4.92 -7.22
CA VAL A 119 -6.67 -3.65 -6.50
C VAL A 119 -8.08 -3.45 -5.95
N GLN A 120 -9.12 -3.63 -6.78
CA GLN A 120 -10.51 -3.36 -6.43
C GLN A 120 -11.07 -4.26 -5.32
N SER A 121 -10.60 -5.51 -5.22
CA SER A 121 -11.00 -6.48 -4.17
C SER A 121 -10.22 -6.34 -2.86
N GLY A 122 -9.09 -5.63 -2.86
CA GLY A 122 -8.15 -5.63 -1.75
C GLY A 122 -7.15 -6.79 -1.72
N ASP A 123 -7.24 -7.76 -2.64
CA ASP A 123 -6.32 -8.91 -2.74
C ASP A 123 -4.83 -8.48 -2.84
N VAL A 124 -4.56 -7.27 -3.33
CA VAL A 124 -3.22 -6.65 -3.34
C VAL A 124 -2.56 -6.63 -1.97
N TRP A 125 -3.31 -6.51 -0.87
CA TRP A 125 -2.77 -6.53 0.50
C TRP A 125 -2.14 -7.88 0.82
N GLU A 126 -2.91 -8.96 0.66
CA GLU A 126 -2.44 -10.33 0.81
C GLU A 126 -1.27 -10.64 -0.14
N TYR A 127 -1.30 -10.12 -1.37
CA TYR A 127 -0.18 -10.28 -2.29
C TYR A 127 1.12 -9.68 -1.74
N VAL A 128 1.08 -8.49 -1.15
CA VAL A 128 2.25 -7.85 -0.51
C VAL A 128 2.66 -8.58 0.78
N VAL A 129 1.72 -8.95 1.64
CA VAL A 129 2.00 -9.65 2.91
C VAL A 129 2.69 -11.00 2.66
N ASN A 130 2.20 -11.78 1.69
CA ASN A 130 2.76 -13.10 1.39
C ASN A 130 4.14 -13.01 0.70
N HIS A 131 4.29 -12.21 -0.35
CA HIS A 131 5.56 -12.12 -1.10
C HIS A 131 6.62 -11.22 -0.45
N GLY A 132 6.19 -10.21 0.32
CA GLY A 132 7.07 -9.22 0.95
C GLY A 132 7.44 -9.52 2.40
N TYR A 133 6.54 -10.19 3.12
CA TYR A 133 6.59 -10.33 4.58
C TYR A 133 6.31 -11.77 5.05
N ARG A 134 6.30 -12.74 4.13
CA ARG A 134 6.17 -14.19 4.42
C ARG A 134 4.88 -14.56 5.18
N GLY A 135 3.77 -13.89 4.86
CA GLY A 135 2.47 -14.12 5.50
C GLY A 135 2.28 -13.41 6.85
N ARG A 136 3.20 -12.51 7.22
CA ARG A 136 3.18 -11.80 8.50
C ARG A 136 2.75 -10.35 8.35
N GLU A 137 1.47 -10.10 8.59
CA GLU A 137 0.86 -8.76 8.50
C GLU A 137 1.42 -7.81 9.58
N GLU A 138 1.77 -8.31 10.76
CA GLU A 138 2.39 -7.54 11.84
C GLU A 138 3.85 -7.15 11.53
N SER A 139 4.46 -7.76 10.51
CA SER A 139 5.82 -7.48 10.07
C SER A 139 5.91 -6.45 8.93
N VAL A 140 4.77 -5.93 8.43
CA VAL A 140 4.74 -4.95 7.32
C VAL A 140 5.30 -3.60 7.76
N ASP A 141 6.24 -3.05 6.96
CA ASP A 141 6.84 -1.75 7.26
C ASP A 141 5.78 -0.62 7.14
N ALA A 142 5.68 0.29 8.12
CA ALA A 142 4.57 1.24 8.24
C ALA A 142 4.31 2.12 6.98
N GLU A 143 5.35 2.53 6.25
CA GLU A 143 5.18 3.26 4.97
C GLU A 143 4.48 2.42 3.88
N VAL A 144 4.63 1.10 3.91
CA VAL A 144 3.96 0.19 2.98
C VAL A 144 2.49 0.03 3.36
N VAL A 145 2.17 -0.09 4.65
CA VAL A 145 0.79 -0.09 5.16
C VAL A 145 0.06 1.17 4.73
N TYR A 146 0.63 2.35 5.00
CA TYR A 146 0.03 3.63 4.60
C TYR A 146 -0.21 3.71 3.07
N ASN A 147 0.76 3.30 2.26
CA ASN A 147 0.65 3.35 0.80
C ASN A 147 -0.37 2.34 0.25
N LEU A 148 -0.49 1.14 0.83
CA LEU A 148 -1.52 0.18 0.48
C LEU A 148 -2.91 0.68 0.89
N SER A 149 -3.08 1.17 2.12
CA SER A 149 -4.36 1.72 2.57
C SER A 149 -4.79 2.95 1.77
N THR A 150 -3.84 3.76 1.29
CA THR A 150 -4.13 4.89 0.38
C THR A 150 -4.53 4.40 -1.01
N LEU A 151 -3.89 3.35 -1.55
CA LEU A 151 -4.30 2.71 -2.80
C LEU A 151 -5.73 2.15 -2.69
N LEU A 152 -6.04 1.45 -1.59
CA LEU A 152 -7.38 0.90 -1.35
C LEU A 152 -8.43 1.99 -1.12
N LEU A 153 -8.10 3.07 -0.39
CA LEU A 153 -9.00 4.21 -0.20
C LEU A 153 -9.45 4.82 -1.54
N ASN A 154 -8.53 4.92 -2.51
CA ASN A 154 -8.81 5.50 -3.82
C ASN A 154 -9.43 4.53 -4.84
N LYS A 155 -9.22 3.21 -4.70
CA LYS A 155 -9.48 2.23 -5.78
C LYS A 155 -10.26 0.96 -5.37
N ALA A 156 -10.45 0.68 -4.09
CA ALA A 156 -11.25 -0.47 -3.64
C ALA A 156 -12.75 -0.19 -3.78
N GLN A 157 -13.54 -1.24 -4.03
CA GLN A 157 -15.01 -1.12 -4.15
C GLN A 157 -15.70 -0.88 -2.80
N THR A 158 -15.09 -1.31 -1.69
CA THR A 158 -15.58 -1.14 -0.32
C THR A 158 -14.41 -0.92 0.64
N GLN A 159 -14.57 -0.03 1.63
CA GLN A 159 -13.50 0.26 2.59
C GLN A 159 -13.45 -0.71 3.78
N THR A 160 -14.42 -1.62 3.93
CA THR A 160 -14.48 -2.61 5.02
C THR A 160 -13.22 -3.48 5.13
N LEU A 161 -12.62 -3.90 4.00
CA LEU A 161 -11.36 -4.64 4.04
C LEU A 161 -10.20 -3.76 4.52
N ASN A 162 -10.12 -2.52 4.03
CA ASN A 162 -9.10 -1.54 4.42
C ASN A 162 -9.19 -1.24 5.92
N GLN A 163 -10.42 -1.07 6.44
CA GLN A 163 -10.73 -0.97 7.87
C GLN A 163 -10.20 -2.18 8.64
N THR A 164 -10.64 -3.41 8.35
CA THR A 164 -10.25 -4.61 9.12
C THR A 164 -8.73 -4.84 9.11
N ARG A 165 -8.03 -4.53 8.01
CA ARG A 165 -6.57 -4.63 7.93
C ARG A 165 -5.87 -3.55 8.74
N LEU A 166 -6.36 -2.31 8.70
CA LEU A 166 -5.85 -1.23 9.54
C LEU A 166 -6.10 -1.50 11.03
N GLU A 167 -7.29 -1.97 11.42
CA GLU A 167 -7.59 -2.41 12.79
C GLU A 167 -6.64 -3.52 13.26
N THR A 168 -6.43 -4.54 12.42
CA THR A 168 -5.52 -5.66 12.70
C THR A 168 -4.08 -5.16 12.89
N TYR A 169 -3.57 -4.34 11.96
CA TYR A 169 -2.21 -3.78 12.03
C TYR A 169 -2.02 -2.80 13.20
N LEU A 170 -3.02 -1.96 13.48
CA LEU A 170 -2.99 -1.02 14.60
C LEU A 170 -2.97 -1.77 15.94
N SER A 171 -3.75 -2.85 16.04
CA SER A 171 -3.84 -3.70 17.25
C SER A 171 -2.61 -4.58 17.46
N SER A 172 -2.01 -5.13 16.38
CA SER A 172 -0.80 -5.95 16.48
C SER A 172 0.45 -5.11 16.77
N SER A 173 0.55 -3.94 16.14
CA SER A 173 1.75 -3.09 16.16
C SER A 173 1.70 -2.06 17.29
N GLN A 174 1.30 -2.48 18.49
CA GLN A 174 1.30 -1.64 19.69
C GLN A 174 2.75 -1.35 20.16
N PRO A 175 3.11 -0.09 20.47
CA PRO A 175 4.45 0.24 20.91
C PRO A 175 4.68 -0.27 22.34
N THR A 176 5.48 -1.33 22.48
CA THR A 176 5.93 -1.82 23.79
C THR A 176 6.91 -0.82 24.41
N LEU A 177 6.38 0.15 25.17
CA LEU A 177 7.11 1.18 25.90
C LEU A 177 7.86 0.65 27.14
N ASP A 178 8.35 -0.60 27.10
CA ASP A 178 9.17 -1.15 28.17
C ASP A 178 10.63 -0.68 28.05
N LEU A 179 10.93 0.39 28.76
CA LEU A 179 12.28 0.97 28.86
C LEU A 179 13.30 -0.02 29.49
N SER A 180 12.85 -1.04 30.23
CA SER A 180 13.68 -2.00 30.96
C SER A 180 14.34 -3.04 30.03
N THR A 181 13.59 -3.54 29.03
CA THR A 181 14.14 -4.43 28.01
C THR A 181 15.11 -3.72 27.08
N HIS A 182 14.87 -2.44 26.75
CA HIS A 182 15.79 -1.67 25.92
C HIS A 182 17.17 -1.45 26.59
N LEU A 183 17.20 -1.12 27.90
CA LEU A 183 18.46 -0.92 28.62
C LEU A 183 19.28 -2.22 28.75
N SER A 184 18.62 -3.37 28.92
CA SER A 184 19.29 -4.68 29.03
C SER A 184 19.77 -5.22 27.67
N GLN A 185 19.06 -4.94 26.58
CA GLN A 185 19.54 -5.22 25.21
C GLN A 185 20.74 -4.35 24.80
N SER A 186 20.84 -3.11 25.29
CA SER A 186 21.98 -2.23 24.96
C SER A 186 23.34 -2.75 25.47
N LEU A 187 23.36 -3.59 26.50
CA LEU A 187 24.59 -4.15 27.08
C LEU A 187 25.00 -5.50 26.44
N ASN A 188 24.04 -6.27 25.95
CA ASN A 188 24.25 -7.58 25.33
C ASN A 188 24.12 -7.47 23.81
N GLY A 189 25.25 -7.34 23.11
CA GLY A 189 25.35 -7.01 21.67
C GLY A 189 24.81 -8.04 20.65
N HIS A 190 23.75 -8.79 20.97
CA HIS A 190 22.96 -9.53 20.00
C HIS A 190 21.89 -8.62 19.39
N ARG A 191 22.06 -8.28 18.11
CA ARG A 191 21.03 -7.60 17.32
C ARG A 191 19.86 -8.55 17.05
N SER A 192 18.87 -8.57 17.93
CA SER A 192 17.55 -9.07 17.52
C SER A 192 17.05 -8.22 16.36
N GLN A 193 16.60 -8.87 15.29
CA GLN A 193 15.79 -8.19 14.28
C GLN A 193 14.31 -8.23 14.69
N MET A 194 13.51 -7.47 13.94
CA MET A 194 12.07 -7.26 14.11
C MET A 194 11.72 -6.29 15.26
N ASN A 195 10.73 -5.43 14.99
CA ASN A 195 10.12 -4.42 15.85
C ASN A 195 11.09 -3.43 16.52
N GLY A 196 11.70 -2.56 15.70
CA GLY A 196 12.50 -1.42 16.18
C GLY A 196 11.64 -0.23 16.60
N THR A 197 11.13 -0.26 17.83
CA THR A 197 10.32 0.83 18.42
C THR A 197 11.09 2.15 18.54
N SER A 198 10.34 3.26 18.63
CA SER A 198 10.81 4.55 19.15
C SER A 198 11.87 5.30 18.32
N THR A 199 11.87 5.17 16.99
CA THR A 199 12.45 6.24 16.15
C THR A 199 11.40 7.33 15.88
N PRO A 200 11.74 8.63 15.86
CA PRO A 200 10.77 9.69 15.56
C PRO A 200 10.08 9.54 14.19
N LYS A 201 10.75 8.88 13.24
CA LYS A 201 10.19 8.57 11.91
C LYS A 201 9.10 7.50 11.98
N ASP A 202 9.30 6.49 12.82
CA ASP A 202 8.35 5.39 13.02
C ASP A 202 7.06 5.92 13.70
N LEU A 203 7.20 6.72 14.76
CA LEU A 203 6.09 7.44 15.38
C LEU A 203 5.33 8.32 14.37
N HIS A 204 6.04 9.09 13.54
CA HIS A 204 5.40 9.91 12.50
C HIS A 204 4.65 9.06 11.46
N SER A 205 5.19 7.89 11.09
CA SER A 205 4.52 6.95 10.19
C SER A 205 3.27 6.33 10.84
N ARG A 206 3.33 6.01 12.14
CA ARG A 206 2.20 5.52 12.93
C ARG A 206 1.09 6.56 13.05
N ILE A 207 1.42 7.83 13.32
CA ILE A 207 0.44 8.93 13.36
C ILE A 207 -0.28 9.05 12.02
N LYS A 208 0.43 8.99 10.89
CA LYS A 208 -0.18 8.99 9.55
C LYS A 208 -1.12 7.81 9.27
N ILE A 209 -0.85 6.63 9.84
CA ILE A 209 -1.75 5.48 9.70
C ILE A 209 -3.01 5.70 10.55
N ILE A 210 -2.88 6.28 11.75
CA ILE A 210 -4.04 6.67 12.59
C ILE A 210 -4.88 7.73 11.86
N GLU A 211 -4.25 8.78 11.32
CA GLU A 211 -4.85 9.84 10.50
C GLU A 211 -5.64 9.27 9.32
N LEU A 212 -5.01 8.39 8.53
CA LEU A 212 -5.64 7.71 7.39
C LEU A 212 -6.84 6.84 7.83
N PHE A 213 -6.69 6.12 8.94
CA PHE A 213 -7.73 5.25 9.47
C PHE A 213 -8.93 6.04 9.99
N THR A 214 -8.71 7.02 10.88
CA THR A 214 -9.79 7.74 11.56
C THR A 214 -10.42 8.83 10.70
N LEU A 215 -9.64 9.60 9.92
CA LEU A 215 -10.17 10.74 9.16
C LEU A 215 -10.69 10.39 7.76
N HIS A 216 -10.39 9.19 7.26
CA HIS A 216 -10.79 8.80 5.89
C HIS A 216 -11.45 7.41 5.82
N VAL A 217 -10.82 6.35 6.35
CA VAL A 217 -11.33 4.99 6.19
C VAL A 217 -12.63 4.75 6.98
N LEU A 218 -12.68 5.13 8.27
CA LEU A 218 -13.90 4.99 9.07
C LEU A 218 -15.07 5.88 8.59
N PRO A 219 -14.87 7.18 8.26
CA PRO A 219 -15.89 8.03 7.62
C PRO A 219 -16.47 7.48 6.29
N ALA A 220 -15.65 6.78 5.51
CA ALA A 220 -16.07 6.13 4.26
C ALA A 220 -16.92 4.86 4.49
N VAL A 221 -16.82 4.23 5.65
CA VAL A 221 -17.73 3.14 6.09
C VAL A 221 -18.94 3.69 6.87
N GLY A 222 -18.82 4.88 7.46
CA GLY A 222 -19.85 5.52 8.31
C GLY A 222 -19.61 5.35 9.81
N GLU A 223 -18.47 4.78 10.20
CA GLU A 223 -18.12 4.39 11.58
C GLU A 223 -17.61 5.59 12.42
N TRP A 224 -18.37 6.69 12.42
CA TRP A 224 -17.98 7.97 13.04
C TRP A 224 -17.79 7.90 14.56
N ASP A 225 -18.66 7.19 15.27
CA ASP A 225 -18.53 7.03 16.73
C ASP A 225 -17.34 6.14 17.11
N TYR A 226 -17.03 5.13 16.28
CA TYR A 226 -15.83 4.34 16.45
C TYR A 226 -14.57 5.17 16.17
N ALA A 227 -14.57 6.03 15.14
CA ALA A 227 -13.48 6.96 14.87
C ALA A 227 -13.25 7.93 16.04
N ARG A 228 -14.32 8.55 16.58
CA ARG A 228 -14.26 9.39 17.79
C ARG A 228 -13.69 8.62 18.99
N SER A 229 -14.17 7.40 19.23
CA SER A 229 -13.72 6.56 20.34
C SER A 229 -12.25 6.16 20.19
N PHE A 230 -11.81 5.83 18.96
CA PHE A 230 -10.42 5.46 18.68
C PHE A 230 -9.45 6.63 18.93
N VAL A 231 -9.77 7.83 18.43
CA VAL A 231 -8.97 9.04 18.69
C VAL A 231 -8.96 9.36 20.20
N SER A 232 -10.12 9.37 20.84
CA SER A 232 -10.27 9.71 22.27
C SER A 232 -9.50 8.79 23.19
N ASN A 233 -9.30 7.52 22.82
CA ASN A 233 -8.56 6.51 23.59
C ASN A 233 -7.14 6.24 23.06
N SER A 234 -6.58 7.11 22.18
CA SER A 234 -5.27 6.88 21.59
C SER A 234 -4.13 7.37 22.49
N ASP A 235 -3.35 6.45 23.08
CA ASP A 235 -2.12 6.77 23.83
C ASP A 235 -0.97 7.29 22.92
N VAL A 236 -1.13 7.18 21.60
CA VAL A 236 -0.14 7.64 20.60
C VAL A 236 -0.34 9.12 20.23
N LEU A 237 -1.51 9.69 20.53
CA LEU A 237 -1.83 11.09 20.28
C LEU A 237 -1.70 11.92 21.55
N ASP A 238 -0.82 12.91 21.51
CA ASP A 238 -0.76 14.05 22.41
C ASP A 238 -2.03 14.91 22.30
N GLU A 239 -2.40 15.61 23.39
CA GLU A 239 -3.73 16.23 23.52
C GLU A 239 -4.04 17.25 22.42
N GLU A 240 -3.07 18.08 22.04
CA GLU A 240 -3.21 19.03 20.92
C GLU A 240 -3.57 18.33 19.59
N ARG A 241 -3.01 17.13 19.33
CA ARG A 241 -3.39 16.32 18.15
C ARG A 241 -4.72 15.60 18.34
N ARG A 242 -5.03 15.15 19.56
CA ARG A 242 -6.31 14.51 19.91
C ARG A 242 -7.48 15.47 19.67
N GLU A 243 -7.37 16.70 20.17
CA GLU A 243 -8.31 17.79 19.95
C GLU A 243 -8.43 18.13 18.46
N ALA A 244 -7.31 18.33 17.74
CA ALA A 244 -7.33 18.64 16.32
C ALA A 244 -7.99 17.53 15.48
N PHE A 245 -7.71 16.25 15.76
CA PHE A 245 -8.35 15.13 15.06
C PHE A 245 -9.85 15.04 15.34
N LEU A 246 -10.28 15.29 16.59
CA LEU A 246 -11.70 15.32 16.96
C LEU A 246 -12.44 16.50 16.31
N GLN A 247 -11.80 17.67 16.20
CA GLN A 247 -12.34 18.82 15.47
C GLN A 247 -12.48 18.50 13.98
N THR A 248 -11.43 17.99 13.32
CA THR A 248 -11.51 17.61 11.90
C THR A 248 -12.54 16.52 11.64
N LEU A 249 -12.74 15.57 12.56
CA LEU A 249 -13.83 14.58 12.47
C LEU A 249 -15.22 15.23 12.52
N ALA A 250 -15.43 16.24 13.37
CA ALA A 250 -16.70 16.95 13.46
C ALA A 250 -16.97 17.77 12.19
N GLU A 251 -15.97 18.50 11.69
CA GLU A 251 -16.05 19.28 10.45
C GLU A 251 -16.32 18.39 9.22
N LEU A 252 -15.68 17.21 9.15
CA LEU A 252 -15.93 16.23 8.08
C LEU A 252 -17.32 15.58 8.17
N GLN A 253 -17.84 15.33 9.39
CA GLN A 253 -19.19 14.79 9.55
C GLN A 253 -20.24 15.83 9.15
N GLU A 254 -20.12 17.07 9.63
CA GLU A 254 -21.04 18.16 9.27
C GLU A 254 -21.06 18.40 7.75
N ALA A 255 -19.89 18.43 7.11
CA ALA A 255 -19.81 18.56 5.65
C ALA A 255 -20.52 17.43 4.89
N LYS A 256 -20.44 16.18 5.38
CA LYS A 256 -21.14 15.03 4.78
C LYS A 256 -22.65 15.12 5.00
N GLU A 257 -23.11 15.50 6.19
CA GLU A 257 -24.53 15.69 6.49
C GLU A 257 -25.13 16.83 5.65
N GLN A 258 -24.36 17.89 5.37
CA GLN A 258 -24.75 18.95 4.44
C GLN A 258 -24.81 18.46 2.97
N GLU A 259 -23.83 17.66 2.51
CA GLU A 259 -23.85 17.07 1.15
C GLU A 259 -25.05 16.14 0.94
N GLU A 260 -25.31 15.25 1.91
CA GLU A 260 -26.47 14.36 1.90
C GLU A 260 -27.79 15.15 1.89
N ALA A 261 -27.93 16.20 2.73
CA ALA A 261 -29.12 17.04 2.76
C ALA A 261 -29.40 17.78 1.43
N VAL A 262 -28.36 18.28 0.75
CA VAL A 262 -28.50 18.95 -0.56
C VAL A 262 -28.91 17.95 -1.65
N TYR A 263 -28.36 16.74 -1.62
CA TYR A 263 -28.75 15.66 -2.54
C TYR A 263 -30.21 15.24 -2.34
N ASP A 264 -30.63 15.13 -1.07
CA ASP A 264 -31.97 14.74 -0.68
C ASP A 264 -33.02 15.82 -1.03
N ASP A 265 -32.66 17.11 -1.01
CA ASP A 265 -33.52 18.21 -1.47
C ASP A 265 -33.68 18.20 -3.00
N ALA A 266 -32.58 18.04 -3.74
CA ALA A 266 -32.62 17.95 -5.20
C ALA A 266 -33.50 16.79 -5.72
N ILE A 267 -33.47 15.63 -5.07
CA ILE A 267 -34.35 14.49 -5.42
C ILE A 267 -35.84 14.80 -5.17
N LYS A 268 -36.17 15.62 -4.16
CA LYS A 268 -37.56 16.00 -3.88
C LYS A 268 -38.11 16.94 -4.96
N ASP A 269 -37.30 17.87 -5.46
CA ASP A 269 -37.67 18.76 -6.57
C ASP A 269 -37.98 17.95 -7.85
N TYR A 270 -37.07 17.06 -8.26
CA TYR A 270 -37.27 16.17 -9.42
C TYR A 270 -38.46 15.21 -9.31
N THR A 271 -38.93 14.89 -8.09
CA THR A 271 -40.07 13.97 -7.90
C THR A 271 -41.41 14.68 -7.71
N HIS A 272 -41.44 16.00 -7.52
CA HIS A 272 -42.71 16.73 -7.35
C HIS A 272 -43.36 17.15 -8.69
N ASP A 273 -42.56 17.59 -9.67
CA ASP A 273 -43.03 18.13 -10.96
C ASP A 273 -43.69 17.07 -11.88
N GLY A 274 -43.48 15.77 -11.60
CA GLY A 274 -44.06 14.67 -12.38
C GLY A 274 -45.54 14.35 -12.14
N SER A 275 -46.29 15.17 -11.38
CA SER A 275 -47.56 14.75 -10.76
C SER A 275 -48.80 15.64 -11.01
N ASN A 276 -48.72 16.66 -11.88
CA ASN A 276 -49.88 17.54 -12.20
C ASN A 276 -50.11 17.75 -13.70
N THR A 277 -50.73 16.76 -14.36
CA THR A 277 -51.30 16.91 -15.71
C THR A 277 -52.80 16.56 -15.69
N PRO A 278 -53.71 17.53 -15.48
CA PRO A 278 -55.15 17.30 -15.58
C PRO A 278 -55.56 16.89 -17.00
N SER A 279 -56.39 15.86 -17.12
CA SER A 279 -56.80 15.32 -18.41
C SER A 279 -57.85 16.18 -19.12
N GLU A 280 -57.52 16.73 -20.29
CA GLU A 280 -58.52 17.07 -21.32
C GLU A 280 -58.08 16.53 -22.69
N GLN A 281 -59.03 15.90 -23.37
CA GLN A 281 -59.00 15.42 -24.76
C GLN A 281 -60.32 15.87 -25.40
N PRO A 282 -60.37 16.20 -26.71
CA PRO A 282 -60.14 15.17 -27.75
C PRO A 282 -59.43 15.62 -29.05
N GLU A 283 -58.97 14.61 -29.80
CA GLU A 283 -58.77 14.57 -31.28
C GLU A 283 -57.86 15.65 -31.95
N THR A 284 -56.89 15.32 -32.82
CA THR A 284 -56.88 14.34 -33.92
C THR A 284 -55.48 13.82 -34.33
N ALA A 285 -55.43 12.61 -34.90
CA ALA A 285 -54.46 12.08 -35.90
C ALA A 285 -52.99 11.74 -35.54
N GLU A 286 -52.66 10.43 -35.68
CA GLU A 286 -51.56 9.80 -36.46
C GLU A 286 -50.09 10.29 -36.33
N THR A 287 -49.02 9.46 -36.29
CA THR A 287 -48.82 7.98 -36.34
C THR A 287 -47.31 7.61 -36.09
N GLN A 288 -46.99 6.39 -35.55
CA GLN A 288 -45.65 5.77 -35.32
C GLN A 288 -44.76 6.43 -34.21
N GLN A 289 -44.09 5.75 -33.25
CA GLN A 289 -43.28 4.49 -33.14
C GLN A 289 -41.92 4.55 -33.87
N GLU A 290 -40.75 4.03 -33.44
CA GLU A 290 -40.12 3.46 -32.20
C GLU A 290 -38.61 3.23 -32.55
N GLU A 291 -37.57 3.04 -31.72
CA GLU A 291 -37.29 3.04 -30.25
C GLU A 291 -36.58 4.39 -29.85
N GLU A 292 -35.90 4.74 -28.74
CA GLU A 292 -35.29 4.19 -27.50
C GLU A 292 -33.94 3.41 -27.54
N SER A 293 -32.89 3.92 -26.84
CA SER A 293 -32.08 3.15 -25.85
C SER A 293 -31.13 4.00 -24.96
N SER A 294 -31.33 3.95 -23.64
CA SER A 294 -30.34 4.07 -22.53
C SER A 294 -29.20 5.11 -22.55
N LYS A 295 -29.23 6.05 -21.58
CA LYS A 295 -28.11 6.92 -21.21
C LYS A 295 -27.82 6.82 -19.70
N TYR A 296 -26.93 5.91 -19.31
CA TYR A 296 -26.45 5.81 -17.93
C TYR A 296 -25.65 7.05 -17.52
N VAL A 297 -25.96 7.61 -16.35
CA VAL A 297 -25.18 8.67 -15.69
C VAL A 297 -24.78 8.18 -14.30
N SER A 298 -23.49 7.96 -14.08
CA SER A 298 -22.94 7.57 -12.77
C SER A 298 -22.52 8.81 -11.98
N PRO A 299 -23.01 9.02 -10.74
CA PRO A 299 -22.59 10.14 -9.90
C PRO A 299 -21.38 9.74 -9.02
N THR A 300 -20.17 10.15 -9.41
CA THR A 300 -19.00 10.15 -8.49
C THR A 300 -17.96 11.19 -8.93
N CYS A 301 -17.97 12.38 -8.33
CA CYS A 301 -16.95 13.41 -8.53
C CYS A 301 -16.72 14.23 -7.25
N ILE A 302 -16.02 13.65 -6.27
CA ILE A 302 -15.42 14.41 -5.16
C ILE A 302 -14.07 14.95 -5.67
N PRO A 303 -13.86 16.28 -5.77
CA PRO A 303 -12.62 16.85 -6.30
C PRO A 303 -11.53 16.91 -5.22
N LEU A 304 -10.69 15.87 -5.12
CA LEU A 304 -9.60 15.81 -4.13
C LEU A 304 -8.40 16.70 -4.51
N SER A 305 -8.58 18.02 -4.51
CA SER A 305 -7.60 19.01 -4.95
C SER A 305 -6.52 19.35 -3.90
N ALA A 306 -5.86 18.34 -3.31
CA ALA A 306 -4.72 18.53 -2.42
C ALA A 306 -3.78 17.29 -2.36
N LEU A 307 -2.77 17.24 -3.23
CA LEU A 307 -1.59 16.38 -3.02
C LEU A 307 -0.32 17.24 -3.03
N PRO A 308 0.56 17.13 -2.01
CA PRO A 308 1.78 17.93 -1.94
C PRO A 308 2.81 17.49 -2.98
N SER A 309 3.37 18.47 -3.70
CA SER A 309 4.38 18.23 -4.73
C SER A 309 5.65 17.58 -4.15
N ILE A 310 6.06 16.44 -4.71
CA ILE A 310 7.29 15.74 -4.33
C ILE A 310 8.49 16.48 -4.95
N ALA A 311 8.93 17.54 -4.27
CA ALA A 311 10.09 18.32 -4.68
C ALA A 311 11.40 17.51 -4.58
N ASN A 312 12.17 17.50 -5.66
CA ASN A 312 13.45 16.77 -5.75
C ASN A 312 14.53 17.38 -4.83
N THR A 313 14.92 16.66 -3.78
CA THR A 313 16.11 16.99 -2.98
C THR A 313 17.37 16.34 -3.58
N ALA A 314 18.01 17.03 -4.52
CA ALA A 314 19.32 16.63 -5.06
C ALA A 314 20.45 17.02 -4.08
N PRO A 315 21.37 16.10 -3.71
CA PRO A 315 22.47 16.43 -2.81
C PRO A 315 23.59 17.20 -3.52
N ALA A 316 23.85 18.43 -3.09
CA ALA A 316 24.94 19.25 -3.63
C ALA A 316 26.32 18.69 -3.23
N SER A 317 27.14 18.34 -4.21
CA SER A 317 28.50 17.82 -4.01
C SER A 317 29.45 18.88 -3.46
N LYS A 318 29.91 18.73 -2.21
CA LYS A 318 31.00 19.56 -1.66
C LYS A 318 32.33 19.20 -2.32
N LYS A 319 32.85 20.11 -3.15
CA LYS A 319 34.19 20.03 -3.73
C LYS A 319 35.23 20.30 -2.63
N VAL A 320 35.97 19.28 -2.21
CA VAL A 320 37.09 19.43 -1.27
C VAL A 320 38.32 19.95 -2.03
N GLU A 321 38.69 21.20 -1.78
CA GLU A 321 39.91 21.79 -2.36
C GLU A 321 41.11 21.55 -1.43
N LEU A 322 41.94 20.56 -1.78
CA LEU A 322 43.20 20.30 -1.11
C LEU A 322 44.24 21.36 -1.49
N LYS A 323 44.41 22.38 -0.63
CA LYS A 323 45.60 23.24 -0.69
C LYS A 323 46.80 22.50 -0.10
N ALA A 324 47.76 22.18 -0.96
CA ALA A 324 49.05 21.67 -0.52
C ALA A 324 49.90 22.81 0.05
N THR A 325 50.39 22.64 1.28
CA THR A 325 51.46 23.48 1.84
C THR A 325 52.80 22.90 1.41
N THR A 326 53.69 23.73 0.86
CA THR A 326 55.08 23.37 0.52
C THR A 326 55.90 24.66 0.48
N ALA A 327 57.14 24.59 1.00
CA ALA A 327 57.99 25.72 1.41
C ALA A 327 57.46 26.43 2.66
#